data_AF-A0A7W7PWP8-F1
#
_entry.id   AF-A0A7W7PWP8-F1
#
_cell.length_a   1.000
_cell.length_b   1.000
_cell.length_c   1.000
_cell.angle_alpha   90.00
_cell.angle_beta   90.00
_cell.angle_gamma   90.00
#
_symmetry.space_group_name_H-M   'P 1'
#
loop_
_entity.id
_entity.type
_entity.pdbx_description
1 polymer ?
#
loop_
_entity_poly.entity_id
_entity_poly.type
_entity_poly.pdbx_seq_one_letter_code
_entity_poly.pdbx_strand_id
1 'polypeptide(L)'
;MEAVRPDAVQVARNHLARWGSHAQAGWLQQDAQRTGTRGLLRQTAPDRTAGVLSDLVTRSVSPDDAVAIAKRLRGIDPERLAKAVERRDTPSSPEHEQGISELRRIREEVLLWTNFLEQTLTGTGTGTGTGTGTRGQDRVMLLAAAYLEGAPIERCIKAATEFGARDEAGARRYREGRSPRRRLRDVGVGITSGDTAAFHRRPGLARSAIRMDWHHWADERDATTEWLTRITAPDGVARAWTEQIGSRLLELSITEVESPFFTLLDTWATTSPDEQYLRIVTALITQATETEELARDAHKQLLDWA
;
A
#
# COMPACT_ATOMS: atom_id res chain seq x y z
N MET A 1 -28.60 13.66 -19.25
CA MET A 1 -27.67 14.43 -18.40
C MET A 1 -27.03 13.45 -17.43
N GLU A 2 -25.76 13.15 -17.64
CA GLU A 2 -24.99 12.29 -16.74
C GLU A 2 -24.74 13.07 -15.43
N ALA A 3 -25.09 12.51 -14.28
CA ALA A 3 -24.91 13.17 -13.00
C ALA A 3 -23.40 13.36 -12.75
N VAL A 4 -22.93 14.60 -12.78
CA VAL A 4 -21.52 14.91 -12.50
C VAL A 4 -21.23 14.54 -11.05
N ARG A 5 -20.44 13.49 -10.86
CA ARG A 5 -20.00 13.07 -9.53
C ARG A 5 -19.18 14.20 -8.90
N PRO A 6 -19.50 14.64 -7.67
CA PRO A 6 -18.76 15.71 -7.03
C PRO A 6 -17.31 15.27 -6.78
N ASP A 7 -16.37 16.19 -7.02
CA ASP A 7 -14.94 15.95 -6.80
C ASP A 7 -14.67 15.61 -5.33
N ALA A 8 -14.19 14.39 -5.09
CA ALA A 8 -13.90 13.87 -3.76
C ALA A 8 -12.94 14.76 -2.96
N VAL A 9 -11.94 15.37 -3.63
CA VAL A 9 -10.99 16.29 -2.98
C VAL A 9 -11.73 17.52 -2.48
N GLN A 10 -12.56 18.12 -3.34
CA GLN A 10 -13.34 19.29 -2.98
C GLN A 10 -14.39 18.98 -1.90
N VAL A 11 -14.99 17.78 -1.93
CA VAL A 11 -15.93 17.32 -0.89
C VAL A 11 -15.24 17.22 0.47
N ALA A 12 -14.07 16.59 0.55
CA ALA A 12 -13.28 16.49 1.78
C ALA A 12 -12.88 17.87 2.32
N ARG A 13 -12.37 18.75 1.45
CA ARG A 13 -11.96 20.12 1.83
C ARG A 13 -13.14 20.96 2.32
N ASN A 14 -14.27 20.91 1.62
CA ASN A 14 -15.50 21.60 2.03
C ASN A 14 -15.99 21.07 3.37
N HIS A 15 -15.88 19.76 3.62
CA HIS A 15 -16.22 19.17 4.91
C HIS A 15 -15.33 19.75 6.02
N LEU A 16 -14.00 19.73 5.87
CA LEU A 16 -13.06 20.29 6.86
C LEU A 16 -13.28 21.79 7.11
N ALA A 17 -13.47 22.57 6.03
CA ALA A 17 -13.71 24.01 6.13
C ALA A 17 -15.01 24.34 6.90
N ARG A 18 -16.09 23.55 6.71
CA ARG A 18 -17.35 23.73 7.45
C ARG A 18 -17.19 23.56 8.97
N TRP A 19 -16.17 22.83 9.41
CA TRP A 19 -15.87 22.61 10.83
C TRP A 19 -14.73 23.50 11.35
N GLY A 20 -14.30 24.50 10.57
CA GLY A 20 -13.21 25.41 10.96
C GLY A 20 -11.80 24.80 10.89
N SER A 21 -11.67 23.60 10.32
CA SER A 21 -10.39 22.86 10.23
C SER A 21 -9.59 23.29 8.98
N HIS A 22 -9.24 24.57 8.91
CA HIS A 22 -8.61 25.19 7.73
C HIS A 22 -7.20 24.67 7.46
N ALA A 23 -6.40 24.41 8.51
CA ALA A 23 -5.07 23.81 8.36
C ALA A 23 -5.16 22.42 7.71
N GLN A 24 -6.05 21.56 8.23
CA GLN A 24 -6.30 20.23 7.69
C GLN A 24 -6.81 20.25 6.25
N ALA A 25 -7.65 21.24 5.89
CA ALA A 25 -8.10 21.41 4.52
C ALA A 25 -6.95 21.78 3.56
N GLY A 26 -5.92 22.48 4.06
CA GLY A 26 -4.68 22.80 3.34
C GLY A 26 -3.82 21.58 3.06
N TRP A 27 -3.82 20.57 3.93
CA TRP A 27 -3.04 19.34 3.74
C TRP A 27 -3.45 18.53 2.51
N LEU A 28 -4.71 18.70 2.06
CA LEU A 28 -5.26 18.02 0.88
C LEU A 28 -5.04 18.79 -0.44
N GLN A 29 -4.40 19.96 -0.42
CA GLN A 29 -4.24 20.81 -1.60
C GLN A 29 -3.08 20.33 -2.49
N GLN A 30 -3.38 19.85 -3.70
CA GLN A 30 -2.35 19.39 -4.66
C GLN A 30 -1.41 20.50 -5.16
N ASP A 31 -1.87 21.76 -5.16
CA ASP A 31 -1.14 22.91 -5.71
C ASP A 31 -0.95 24.02 -4.66
N ALA A 32 -0.09 23.80 -3.67
CA ALA A 32 0.35 24.89 -2.79
C ALA A 32 1.58 25.63 -3.35
N GLN A 33 2.44 24.95 -4.12
CA GLN A 33 3.67 25.55 -4.65
C GLN A 33 3.50 26.34 -5.97
N ARG A 34 2.36 26.23 -6.68
CA ARG A 34 2.12 26.95 -7.94
C ARG A 34 1.42 28.30 -7.81
N THR A 35 0.84 28.63 -6.65
CA THR A 35 0.20 29.93 -6.40
C THR A 35 1.16 31.04 -5.95
N GLY A 36 2.47 30.79 -5.97
CA GLY A 36 3.51 31.76 -5.64
C GLY A 36 3.89 32.72 -6.77
N THR A 37 3.03 32.96 -7.77
CA THR A 37 3.33 33.91 -8.85
C THR A 37 2.13 34.75 -9.23
N ARG A 38 1.82 35.76 -8.40
CA ARG A 38 1.30 37.11 -8.76
C ARG A 38 0.64 37.75 -7.54
N GLY A 39 1.41 38.54 -6.81
CA GLY A 39 0.88 39.38 -5.75
C GLY A 39 1.99 39.89 -4.83
N LEU A 40 2.45 41.12 -5.08
CA LEU A 40 3.37 41.87 -4.23
C LEU A 40 2.71 42.24 -2.89
N LEU A 41 2.53 41.27 -1.99
CA LEU A 41 2.19 41.52 -0.59
C LEU A 41 2.86 40.44 0.30
N ARG A 42 3.55 40.91 1.35
CA ARG A 42 4.14 40.17 2.49
C ARG A 42 4.03 38.64 2.37
N GLN A 43 5.12 38.00 1.94
CA GLN A 43 5.26 36.55 1.96
C GLN A 43 5.23 36.09 3.44
N THR A 44 4.06 35.64 3.90
CA THR A 44 3.99 34.67 4.99
C THR A 44 4.78 33.46 4.53
N ALA A 45 5.63 32.90 5.39
CA ALA A 45 6.40 31.70 5.06
C ALA A 45 5.42 30.65 4.48
N PRO A 46 5.77 29.98 3.36
CA PRO A 46 4.89 28.99 2.77
C PRO A 46 4.55 27.93 3.82
N ASP A 47 3.25 27.66 4.01
CA ASP A 47 2.79 26.59 4.89
C ASP A 47 3.37 25.27 4.37
N ARG A 48 4.40 24.78 5.06
CA ARG A 48 5.13 23.56 4.67
C ARG A 48 4.27 22.31 4.79
N THR A 49 3.15 22.38 5.52
CA THR A 49 2.20 21.28 5.67
C THR A 49 1.18 21.21 4.54
N ALA A 50 1.09 22.24 3.71
CA ALA A 50 0.16 22.30 2.59
C ALA A 50 0.47 21.20 1.57
N GLY A 51 -0.57 20.42 1.21
CA GLY A 51 -0.46 19.33 0.25
C GLY A 51 0.27 18.07 0.71
N VAL A 52 0.80 18.04 1.94
CA VAL A 52 1.56 16.89 2.48
C VAL A 52 0.76 15.58 2.48
N LEU A 53 -0.58 15.67 2.55
CA LEU A 53 -1.49 14.53 2.56
C LEU A 53 -2.44 14.54 1.35
N SER A 54 -2.07 15.24 0.28
CA SER A 54 -2.93 15.43 -0.92
C SER A 54 -3.27 14.13 -1.65
N ASP A 55 -2.53 13.06 -1.41
CA ASP A 55 -2.74 11.75 -1.99
C ASP A 55 -3.71 10.86 -1.18
N LEU A 56 -4.10 11.26 0.03
CA LEU A 56 -5.08 10.51 0.85
C LEU A 56 -6.47 10.51 0.21
N VAL A 57 -6.83 11.58 -0.50
CA VAL A 57 -8.09 11.69 -1.23
C VAL A 57 -7.75 11.91 -2.70
N THR A 58 -7.88 10.87 -3.51
CA THR A 58 -7.74 10.98 -4.96
C THR A 58 -9.12 11.23 -5.59
N ARG A 59 -9.15 11.69 -6.85
CA ARG A 59 -10.40 11.87 -7.64
C ARG A 59 -11.25 10.60 -7.75
N SER A 60 -10.65 9.45 -7.46
CA SER A 60 -11.28 8.15 -7.61
C SER A 60 -11.89 7.62 -6.31
N VAL A 61 -11.55 8.23 -5.16
CA VAL A 61 -12.20 8.00 -3.86
C VAL A 61 -13.66 8.41 -3.95
N SER A 62 -14.56 7.71 -3.24
CA SER A 62 -15.97 8.11 -3.23
C SER A 62 -16.19 9.37 -2.39
N PRO A 63 -17.22 10.20 -2.69
CA PRO A 63 -17.54 11.35 -1.84
C PRO A 63 -17.76 10.98 -0.36
N ASP A 64 -18.39 9.82 -0.09
CA ASP A 64 -18.63 9.35 1.28
C ASP A 64 -17.32 8.94 1.99
N ASP A 65 -16.45 8.22 1.30
CA ASP A 65 -15.12 7.86 1.82
C ASP A 65 -14.26 9.11 2.03
N ALA A 66 -14.35 10.10 1.14
CA ALA A 66 -13.66 11.37 1.27
C ALA A 66 -14.13 12.16 2.50
N VAL A 67 -15.44 12.13 2.82
CA VAL A 67 -15.98 12.67 4.07
C VAL A 67 -15.48 11.88 5.28
N ALA A 68 -15.42 10.55 5.20
CA ALA A 68 -14.90 9.73 6.30
C ALA A 68 -13.41 9.98 6.56
N ILE A 69 -12.60 10.16 5.52
CA ILE A 69 -11.18 10.55 5.60
C ILE A 69 -11.08 11.96 6.21
N ALA A 70 -11.87 12.93 5.74
CA ALA A 70 -11.91 14.28 6.29
C ALA A 70 -12.25 14.32 7.79
N LYS A 71 -13.23 13.52 8.24
CA LYS A 71 -13.58 13.41 9.66
C LYS A 71 -12.42 12.92 10.52
N ARG A 72 -11.60 12.01 9.99
CA ARG A 72 -10.43 11.47 10.67
C ARG A 72 -9.25 12.43 10.66
N LEU A 73 -9.01 13.10 9.52
CA LEU A 73 -8.02 14.19 9.42
C LEU A 73 -8.27 15.30 10.43
N ARG A 74 -9.53 15.64 10.71
CA ARG A 74 -9.89 16.62 11.75
C ARG A 74 -9.39 16.24 13.14
N GLY A 75 -9.25 14.94 13.43
CA GLY A 75 -8.74 14.45 14.71
C GLY A 75 -7.22 14.52 14.84
N ILE A 76 -6.49 14.77 13.75
CA ILE A 76 -5.03 14.89 13.78
C ILE A 76 -4.65 16.30 14.26
N ASP A 77 -3.82 16.34 15.29
CA ASP A 77 -3.22 17.55 15.81
C ASP A 77 -2.31 18.23 14.74
N PRO A 78 -2.59 19.49 14.36
CA PRO A 78 -1.76 20.21 13.41
C PRO A 78 -0.30 20.35 13.81
N GLU A 79 0.01 20.48 15.11
CA GLU A 79 1.39 20.61 15.57
C GLU A 79 2.17 19.32 15.37
N ARG A 80 1.51 18.17 15.55
CA ARG A 80 2.08 16.84 15.30
C ARG A 80 2.48 16.68 13.84
N LEU A 81 1.62 17.06 12.90
CA LEU A 81 1.96 17.02 11.46
C LEU A 81 3.07 18.01 11.12
N ALA A 82 3.01 19.24 11.64
CA ALA A 82 4.02 20.27 11.38
C ALA A 82 5.42 19.83 11.83
N LYS A 83 5.54 19.26 13.04
CA LYS A 83 6.79 18.69 13.56
C LYS A 83 7.31 17.56 12.68
N ALA A 84 6.43 16.68 12.20
CA ALA A 84 6.82 15.57 11.32
C ALA A 84 7.36 16.09 9.97
N VAL A 85 6.74 17.12 9.40
CA VAL A 85 7.20 17.78 8.17
C VAL A 85 8.54 18.49 8.39
N GLU A 86 8.69 19.24 9.47
CA GLU A 86 9.94 19.94 9.81
C GLU A 86 11.11 18.97 9.96
N ARG A 87 10.86 17.85 10.66
CA ARG A 87 11.81 16.76 10.82
C ARG A 87 12.20 16.15 9.46
N ARG A 88 11.24 15.82 8.61
CA ARG A 88 11.49 15.34 7.23
C ARG A 88 12.29 16.34 6.40
N ASP A 89 12.06 17.63 6.56
CA ASP A 89 12.77 18.64 5.75
C ASP A 89 14.18 18.95 6.30
N THR A 90 14.56 18.39 7.46
CA THR A 90 15.92 18.47 8.01
C THR A 90 16.81 17.46 7.29
N PRO A 91 17.85 17.89 6.54
CA PRO A 91 18.71 16.96 5.82
C PRO A 91 19.65 16.18 6.74
N SER A 92 19.83 14.89 6.48
CA SER A 92 20.92 14.05 7.02
C SER A 92 21.01 13.99 8.55
N SER A 93 19.89 13.76 9.22
CA SER A 93 19.85 13.51 10.66
C SER A 93 18.83 12.41 10.98
N PRO A 94 18.97 11.67 12.11
CA PRO A 94 17.99 10.67 12.53
C PRO A 94 16.57 11.24 12.69
N GLU A 95 16.45 12.56 12.86
CA GLU A 95 15.18 13.26 12.84
C GLU A 95 14.48 13.19 11.47
N HIS A 96 15.20 13.13 10.35
CA HIS A 96 14.63 12.98 9.01
C HIS A 96 13.74 11.74 8.90
N GLU A 97 14.29 10.58 9.28
CA GLU A 97 13.59 9.30 9.27
C GLU A 97 12.42 9.31 10.24
N GLN A 98 12.61 9.87 11.45
CA GLN A 98 11.51 10.04 12.41
C GLN A 98 10.37 10.87 11.81
N GLY A 99 10.68 11.91 11.03
CA GLY A 99 9.70 12.71 10.30
C GLY A 99 8.94 11.88 9.26
N ILE A 100 9.64 11.11 8.42
CA ILE A 100 9.03 10.21 7.44
C ILE A 100 8.15 9.16 8.11
N SER A 101 8.64 8.52 9.16
CA SER A 101 7.93 7.50 9.93
C SER A 101 6.66 8.06 10.58
N GLU A 102 6.74 9.23 11.19
CA GLU A 102 5.58 9.88 11.81
C GLU A 102 4.53 10.30 10.77
N LEU A 103 4.95 10.81 9.60
CA LEU A 103 4.03 11.08 8.50
C LEU A 103 3.31 9.81 8.02
N ARG A 104 4.03 8.67 7.90
CA ARG A 104 3.41 7.38 7.56
C ARG A 104 2.38 6.97 8.63
N ARG A 105 2.71 7.09 9.91
CA ARG A 105 1.82 6.78 11.02
C ARG A 105 0.52 7.60 11.00
N ILE A 106 0.62 8.91 10.75
CA ILE A 106 -0.54 9.79 10.61
C ILE A 106 -1.43 9.33 9.44
N ARG A 107 -0.84 8.96 8.30
CA ARG A 107 -1.61 8.46 7.15
C ARG A 107 -2.39 7.19 7.50
N GLU A 108 -1.79 6.27 8.22
CA GLU A 108 -2.42 5.01 8.62
C GLU A 108 -3.56 5.23 9.62
N GLU A 109 -3.37 6.12 10.58
CA GLU A 109 -4.41 6.54 11.54
C GLU A 109 -5.62 7.14 10.80
N VAL A 110 -5.37 7.96 9.77
CA VAL A 110 -6.42 8.56 8.97
C VAL A 110 -7.13 7.53 8.09
N LEU A 111 -6.40 6.57 7.51
CA LEU A 111 -6.96 5.61 6.56
C LEU A 111 -7.68 4.44 7.25
N LEU A 112 -7.32 4.09 8.49
CA LEU A 112 -7.87 2.97 9.28
C LEU A 112 -7.91 1.63 8.52
N TRP A 113 -6.93 1.38 7.66
CA TRP A 113 -6.93 0.14 6.88
C TRP A 113 -6.78 -1.10 7.75
N THR A 114 -6.02 -1.05 8.84
CA THR A 114 -5.92 -2.17 9.78
C THR A 114 -7.29 -2.59 10.31
N ASN A 115 -8.09 -1.64 10.83
CA ASN A 115 -9.43 -1.94 11.34
C ASN A 115 -10.37 -2.45 10.24
N PHE A 116 -10.31 -1.85 9.03
CA PHE A 116 -11.10 -2.32 7.90
C PHE A 116 -10.74 -3.76 7.55
N LEU A 117 -9.45 -4.07 7.46
CA LEU A 117 -8.95 -5.40 7.10
C LEU A 117 -9.25 -6.41 8.21
N GLU A 118 -9.09 -6.07 9.48
CA GLU A 118 -9.51 -6.91 10.61
C GLU A 118 -10.99 -7.23 10.51
N GLN A 119 -11.87 -6.23 10.37
CA GLN A 119 -13.32 -6.47 10.26
C GLN A 119 -13.68 -7.32 9.04
N THR A 120 -12.99 -7.09 7.92
CA THR A 120 -13.28 -7.76 6.64
C THR A 120 -12.76 -9.20 6.60
N LEU A 121 -11.57 -9.45 7.17
CA LEU A 121 -10.88 -10.73 7.11
C LEU A 121 -11.17 -11.61 8.33
N THR A 122 -11.45 -11.03 9.51
CA THR A 122 -11.86 -11.79 10.71
C THR A 122 -13.39 -11.86 10.84
N GLY A 123 -14.12 -10.96 10.17
CA GLY A 123 -15.56 -10.98 10.00
C GLY A 123 -16.39 -10.68 11.24
N THR A 124 -15.91 -9.73 12.04
CA THR A 124 -16.63 -9.13 13.17
C THR A 124 -17.66 -8.06 12.75
N GLY A 125 -17.77 -7.76 11.45
CA GLY A 125 -18.75 -6.81 10.90
C GLY A 125 -20.15 -7.42 10.70
N THR A 126 -21.04 -7.16 11.65
CA THR A 126 -22.52 -7.17 11.55
C THR A 126 -23.20 -8.30 10.77
N GLY A 127 -23.62 -9.33 11.50
CA GLY A 127 -24.96 -9.93 11.44
C GLY A 127 -25.50 -10.37 10.07
N THR A 128 -25.11 -11.56 9.62
CA THR A 128 -26.01 -12.70 9.31
C THR A 128 -25.22 -13.77 8.54
N GLY A 129 -25.22 -15.00 9.07
CA GLY A 129 -24.95 -16.21 8.28
C GLY A 129 -23.49 -16.65 8.14
N THR A 130 -23.12 -17.68 8.90
CA THR A 130 -22.31 -18.84 8.47
C THR A 130 -21.22 -18.56 7.40
N GLY A 131 -20.01 -18.20 7.84
CA GLY A 131 -18.87 -17.94 6.94
C GLY A 131 -17.58 -18.63 7.37
N THR A 132 -17.66 -19.84 7.92
CA THR A 132 -16.51 -20.69 8.24
C THR A 132 -16.04 -21.40 6.96
N GLY A 133 -15.04 -20.84 6.25
CA GLY A 133 -14.36 -21.56 5.16
C GLY A 133 -13.75 -20.73 4.02
N THR A 134 -14.20 -19.48 3.80
CA THR A 134 -13.81 -18.67 2.61
C THR A 134 -12.90 -17.48 2.91
N ARG A 135 -12.72 -17.08 4.18
CA ARG A 135 -11.98 -15.85 4.54
C ARG A 135 -10.46 -15.94 4.34
N GLY A 136 -9.86 -17.13 4.52
CA GLY A 136 -8.44 -17.34 4.23
C GLY A 136 -8.11 -17.18 2.74
N GLN A 137 -8.98 -17.68 1.86
CA GLN A 137 -8.82 -17.48 0.41
C GLN A 137 -9.04 -16.03 0.01
N ASP A 138 -10.03 -15.34 0.61
CA ASP A 138 -10.28 -13.92 0.36
C ASP A 138 -9.08 -13.06 0.78
N ARG A 139 -8.44 -13.40 1.90
CA ARG A 139 -7.16 -12.83 2.34
C ARG A 139 -6.07 -13.04 1.31
N VAL A 140 -5.84 -14.28 0.85
CA VAL A 140 -4.79 -14.56 -0.14
C VAL A 140 -5.08 -13.88 -1.49
N MET A 141 -6.36 -13.80 -1.90
CA MET A 141 -6.77 -13.06 -3.09
C MET A 141 -6.50 -11.56 -2.95
N LEU A 142 -6.74 -10.98 -1.79
CA LEU A 142 -6.37 -9.60 -1.48
C LEU A 142 -4.85 -9.42 -1.52
N LEU A 143 -4.09 -10.33 -0.92
CA LEU A 143 -2.63 -10.29 -0.87
C LEU A 143 -2.02 -10.36 -2.28
N ALA A 144 -2.49 -11.31 -3.09
CA ALA A 144 -2.12 -11.43 -4.50
C ALA A 144 -2.44 -10.16 -5.29
N ALA A 145 -3.64 -9.59 -5.11
CA ALA A 145 -4.00 -8.33 -5.75
C ALA A 145 -3.14 -7.16 -5.27
N ALA A 146 -2.75 -7.12 -3.99
CA ALA A 146 -1.93 -6.06 -3.40
C ALA A 146 -0.49 -6.07 -3.96
N TYR A 147 0.12 -7.25 -4.07
CA TYR A 147 1.42 -7.41 -4.72
C TYR A 147 1.36 -7.17 -6.23
N LEU A 148 0.24 -7.54 -6.87
CA LEU A 148 0.03 -7.45 -8.32
C LEU A 148 -0.92 -6.30 -8.70
N GLU A 149 -0.88 -5.17 -7.99
CA GLU A 149 -1.70 -4.01 -8.34
C GLU A 149 -1.49 -3.65 -9.83
N GLY A 150 -2.59 -3.41 -10.55
CA GLY A 150 -2.58 -3.17 -12.00
C GLY A 150 -2.65 -4.43 -12.86
N ALA A 151 -2.44 -5.63 -12.31
CA ALA A 151 -2.54 -6.88 -13.06
C ALA A 151 -3.99 -7.25 -13.42
N PRO A 152 -4.21 -8.02 -14.50
CA PRO A 152 -5.51 -8.62 -14.79
C PRO A 152 -6.04 -9.43 -13.61
N ILE A 153 -7.34 -9.38 -13.35
CA ILE A 153 -7.94 -10.08 -12.19
C ILE A 153 -7.69 -11.59 -12.24
N GLU A 154 -7.72 -12.18 -13.44
CA GLU A 154 -7.41 -13.60 -13.63
C GLU A 154 -5.97 -13.95 -13.20
N ARG A 155 -5.03 -13.02 -13.39
CA ARG A 155 -3.64 -13.15 -12.96
C ARG A 155 -3.54 -13.15 -11.43
N CYS A 156 -4.24 -12.24 -10.76
CA CYS A 156 -4.31 -12.18 -9.30
C CYS A 156 -4.92 -13.45 -8.71
N ILE A 157 -5.99 -13.98 -9.32
CA ILE A 157 -6.63 -15.23 -8.89
C ILE A 157 -5.66 -16.41 -9.06
N LYS A 158 -4.98 -16.49 -10.21
CA LYS A 158 -4.01 -17.56 -10.46
C LYS A 158 -2.83 -17.49 -9.47
N ALA A 159 -2.30 -16.30 -9.18
CA ALA A 159 -1.30 -16.13 -8.15
C ALA A 159 -1.81 -16.57 -6.76
N ALA A 160 -3.04 -16.20 -6.39
CA ALA A 160 -3.65 -16.61 -5.13
C ALA A 160 -3.81 -18.15 -5.02
N THR A 161 -4.13 -18.83 -6.12
CA THR A 161 -4.23 -20.31 -6.13
C THR A 161 -2.91 -21.01 -5.85
N GLU A 162 -1.76 -20.34 -6.04
CA GLU A 162 -0.42 -20.90 -5.82
C GLU A 162 0.07 -20.75 -4.37
N PHE A 163 -0.71 -20.13 -3.47
CA PHE A 163 -0.35 -19.93 -2.05
C PHE A 163 -0.37 -21.23 -1.22
N GLY A 164 -1.12 -22.25 -1.65
CA GLY A 164 -1.21 -23.56 -0.98
C GLY A 164 -0.35 -24.66 -1.63
N ALA A 165 -0.26 -25.82 -0.95
CA ALA A 165 0.27 -27.04 -1.56
C ALA A 165 -0.48 -27.37 -2.85
N ARG A 166 0.19 -28.00 -3.83
CA ARG A 166 -0.27 -28.30 -5.21
C ARG A 166 -1.52 -29.20 -5.32
N ASP A 167 -2.43 -29.22 -4.34
CA ASP A 167 -3.66 -29.99 -4.44
C ASP A 167 -4.71 -29.25 -5.30
N GLU A 168 -5.33 -30.00 -6.22
CA GLU A 168 -6.42 -29.45 -7.05
C GLU A 168 -7.62 -29.02 -6.21
N ALA A 169 -7.76 -29.56 -4.99
CA ALA A 169 -8.82 -29.21 -4.06
C ALA A 169 -8.70 -27.75 -3.57
N GLY A 170 -7.51 -27.28 -3.23
CA GLY A 170 -7.22 -25.90 -2.84
C GLY A 170 -7.46 -24.93 -3.99
N ALA A 171 -7.00 -25.27 -5.19
CA ALA A 171 -7.24 -24.47 -6.39
C ALA A 171 -8.73 -24.34 -6.74
N ARG A 172 -9.52 -25.43 -6.58
CA ARG A 172 -10.98 -25.41 -6.78
C ARG A 172 -11.68 -24.45 -5.83
N ARG A 173 -11.26 -24.38 -4.56
CA ARG A 173 -11.88 -23.52 -3.56
C ARG A 173 -11.85 -22.02 -3.90
N TYR A 174 -10.80 -21.53 -4.58
CA TYR A 174 -10.75 -20.14 -5.06
C TYR A 174 -11.79 -19.82 -6.14
N ARG A 175 -12.36 -20.85 -6.79
CA ARG A 175 -13.40 -20.74 -7.81
C ARG A 175 -14.81 -21.05 -7.27
N GLU A 176 -14.91 -21.55 -6.04
CA GLU A 176 -16.17 -21.91 -5.40
C GLU A 176 -16.86 -20.68 -4.75
N GLY A 177 -18.19 -20.77 -4.63
CA GLY A 177 -19.02 -19.76 -3.97
C GLY A 177 -19.29 -18.53 -4.82
N ARG A 178 -19.22 -17.34 -4.19
CA ARG A 178 -19.43 -16.06 -4.88
C ARG A 178 -18.35 -15.85 -5.93
N SER A 179 -18.68 -15.14 -7.01
CA SER A 179 -17.70 -14.87 -8.08
C SER A 179 -16.41 -14.25 -7.53
N PRO A 180 -15.21 -14.67 -7.99
CA PRO A 180 -13.94 -14.12 -7.52
C PRO A 180 -13.85 -12.60 -7.60
N ARG A 181 -14.46 -12.00 -8.64
CA ARG A 181 -14.59 -10.54 -8.78
C ARG A 181 -15.40 -9.89 -7.65
N ARG A 182 -16.49 -10.53 -7.21
CA ARG A 182 -17.27 -10.04 -6.08
C ARG A 182 -16.47 -10.17 -4.78
N ARG A 183 -15.81 -11.31 -4.58
CA ARG A 183 -14.96 -11.56 -3.40
C ARG A 183 -13.83 -10.53 -3.29
N LEU A 184 -13.13 -10.22 -4.39
CA LEU A 184 -12.13 -9.15 -4.45
C LEU A 184 -12.70 -7.78 -4.06
N ARG A 185 -13.89 -7.43 -4.56
CA ARG A 185 -14.56 -6.18 -4.18
C ARG A 185 -14.96 -6.16 -2.72
N ASP A 186 -15.42 -7.28 -2.18
CA ASP A 186 -15.81 -7.43 -0.78
C ASP A 186 -14.60 -7.20 0.15
N VAL A 187 -13.38 -7.58 -0.27
CA VAL A 187 -12.12 -7.27 0.44
C VAL A 187 -11.49 -5.91 0.07
N GLY A 188 -12.23 -5.07 -0.66
CA GLY A 188 -11.83 -3.69 -0.95
C GLY A 188 -10.99 -3.49 -2.22
N VAL A 189 -10.75 -4.53 -3.01
CA VAL A 189 -10.04 -4.41 -4.29
C VAL A 189 -10.97 -3.81 -5.34
N GLY A 190 -10.56 -2.70 -5.95
CA GLY A 190 -11.22 -2.13 -7.12
C GLY A 190 -10.95 -2.95 -8.36
N ILE A 191 -11.93 -3.01 -9.27
CA ILE A 191 -11.78 -3.62 -10.60
C ILE A 191 -12.00 -2.52 -11.63
N THR A 192 -11.00 -2.27 -12.47
CA THR A 192 -11.07 -1.26 -13.52
C THR A 192 -11.96 -1.73 -14.68
N SER A 193 -12.25 -0.83 -15.63
CA SER A 193 -12.93 -1.21 -16.88
C SER A 193 -12.10 -2.18 -17.74
N GLY A 194 -10.77 -2.17 -17.60
CA GLY A 194 -9.86 -3.12 -18.25
C GLY A 194 -9.71 -4.46 -17.52
N ASP A 195 -10.58 -4.76 -16.54
CA ASP A 195 -10.53 -5.98 -15.72
C ASP A 195 -9.19 -6.20 -15.00
N THR A 196 -8.63 -5.11 -14.47
CA THR A 196 -7.41 -5.13 -13.64
C THR A 196 -7.70 -4.79 -12.18
N ALA A 197 -6.89 -5.34 -11.28
CA ALA A 197 -6.91 -5.02 -9.85
C ALA A 197 -6.41 -3.59 -9.62
N ALA A 198 -7.08 -2.82 -8.77
CA ALA A 198 -6.67 -1.46 -8.46
C ALA A 198 -7.06 -1.04 -7.04
N PHE A 199 -6.22 -0.23 -6.41
CA PHE A 199 -6.47 0.34 -5.08
C PHE A 199 -6.65 1.85 -5.08
N HIS A 200 -6.79 2.49 -6.26
CA HIS A 200 -6.95 3.95 -6.38
C HIS A 200 -8.10 4.52 -5.54
N ARG A 201 -9.20 3.76 -5.38
CA ARG A 201 -10.36 4.16 -4.55
C ARG A 201 -10.09 4.07 -3.05
N ARG A 202 -9.05 3.34 -2.68
CA ARG A 202 -8.62 3.07 -1.30
C ARG A 202 -7.09 3.20 -1.19
N PRO A 203 -6.56 4.42 -1.35
CA PRO A 203 -5.11 4.66 -1.36
C PRO A 203 -4.45 4.06 -0.12
N GLY A 204 -3.38 3.30 -0.30
CA GLY A 204 -2.64 2.66 0.79
C GLY A 204 -3.17 1.30 1.26
N LEU A 205 -4.36 0.86 0.81
CA LEU A 205 -4.94 -0.42 1.25
C LEU A 205 -4.06 -1.62 0.86
N ALA A 206 -3.45 -1.62 -0.33
CA ALA A 206 -2.55 -2.68 -0.77
C ALA A 206 -1.37 -2.86 0.21
N ARG A 207 -0.69 -1.75 0.55
CA ARG A 207 0.43 -1.75 1.49
C ARG A 207 -0.01 -2.22 2.88
N SER A 208 -1.16 -1.73 3.37
CA SER A 208 -1.70 -2.16 4.66
C SER A 208 -2.08 -3.65 4.66
N ALA A 209 -2.58 -4.20 3.56
CA ALA A 209 -2.89 -5.62 3.44
C ALA A 209 -1.63 -6.48 3.54
N ILE A 210 -0.56 -6.13 2.81
CA ILE A 210 0.74 -6.82 2.86
C ILE A 210 1.31 -6.79 4.28
N ARG A 211 1.31 -5.61 4.92
CA ARG A 211 1.84 -5.47 6.28
C ARG A 211 1.01 -6.22 7.32
N MET A 212 -0.31 -6.12 7.22
CA MET A 212 -1.20 -6.85 8.12
C MET A 212 -0.97 -8.35 7.98
N ASP A 213 -0.83 -8.86 6.75
CA ASP A 213 -0.50 -10.26 6.47
C ASP A 213 0.75 -10.70 7.22
N TRP A 214 1.83 -9.94 7.02
CA TRP A 214 3.14 -10.22 7.63
C TRP A 214 3.14 -10.18 9.17
N HIS A 215 2.36 -9.27 9.74
CA HIS A 215 2.31 -9.07 11.19
C HIS A 215 1.38 -10.08 11.89
N HIS A 216 0.17 -10.30 11.35
CA HIS A 216 -0.87 -11.09 12.04
C HIS A 216 -0.76 -12.59 11.81
N TRP A 217 -0.12 -13.02 10.72
CA TRP A 217 0.10 -14.43 10.39
C TRP A 217 1.60 -14.73 10.36
N ALA A 218 2.28 -14.42 11.46
CA ALA A 218 3.71 -14.67 11.62
C ALA A 218 4.09 -16.14 11.35
N ASP A 219 3.24 -17.08 11.78
CA ASP A 219 3.41 -18.53 11.55
C ASP A 219 3.32 -18.93 10.06
N GLU A 220 2.84 -18.05 9.18
CA GLU A 220 2.73 -18.27 7.74
C GLU A 220 3.79 -17.53 6.92
N ARG A 221 4.73 -16.80 7.54
CA ARG A 221 5.77 -16.01 6.84
C ARG A 221 6.60 -16.85 5.87
N ASP A 222 6.99 -18.05 6.28
CA ASP A 222 7.74 -18.98 5.44
C ASP A 222 6.89 -19.40 4.22
N ALA A 223 5.61 -19.73 4.45
CA ALA A 223 4.69 -20.09 3.37
C ALA A 223 4.47 -18.92 2.39
N THR A 224 4.34 -17.70 2.90
CA THR A 224 4.24 -16.47 2.09
C THR A 224 5.52 -16.23 1.30
N THR A 225 6.70 -16.42 1.91
CA THR A 225 8.01 -16.29 1.25
C THR A 225 8.14 -17.30 0.11
N GLU A 226 7.88 -18.59 0.38
CA GLU A 226 7.92 -19.63 -0.63
C GLU A 226 6.93 -19.36 -1.77
N TRP A 227 5.72 -18.90 -1.44
CA TRP A 227 4.72 -18.52 -2.43
C TRP A 227 5.21 -17.39 -3.34
N LEU A 228 5.77 -16.31 -2.76
CA LEU A 228 6.31 -15.18 -3.52
C LEU A 228 7.45 -15.64 -4.43
N THR A 229 8.37 -16.48 -3.93
CA THR A 229 9.43 -17.11 -4.73
C THR A 229 8.86 -17.90 -5.90
N ARG A 230 7.82 -18.72 -5.68
CA ARG A 230 7.19 -19.51 -6.75
C ARG A 230 6.54 -18.64 -7.81
N ILE A 231 5.71 -17.67 -7.43
CA ILE A 231 4.98 -16.86 -8.41
C ILE A 231 5.92 -15.94 -9.20
N THR A 232 7.09 -15.60 -8.65
CA THR A 232 8.11 -14.77 -9.30
C THR A 232 9.24 -15.55 -9.97
N ALA A 233 9.19 -16.89 -9.99
CA ALA A 233 10.14 -17.70 -10.74
C ALA A 233 10.11 -17.39 -12.26
N PRO A 234 11.14 -17.73 -13.05
CA PRO A 234 11.20 -17.44 -14.48
C PRO A 234 10.01 -17.99 -15.33
N ASP A 235 9.29 -19.01 -14.84
CA ASP A 235 8.05 -19.54 -15.41
C ASP A 235 6.81 -19.26 -14.54
N GLY A 236 7.01 -18.55 -13.42
CA GLY A 236 6.00 -18.20 -12.44
C GLY A 236 4.93 -17.26 -13.01
N VAL A 237 3.71 -17.38 -12.48
CA VAL A 237 2.56 -16.61 -12.95
C VAL A 237 2.78 -15.10 -12.91
N ALA A 238 3.55 -14.61 -11.95
CA ALA A 238 3.81 -13.20 -11.68
C ALA A 238 5.20 -12.71 -12.13
N ARG A 239 5.93 -13.44 -12.99
CA ARG A 239 7.25 -13.01 -13.51
C ARG A 239 7.29 -11.55 -14.00
N ALA A 240 6.27 -11.10 -14.73
CA ALA A 240 6.24 -9.73 -15.25
C ALA A 240 6.03 -8.65 -14.17
N TRP A 241 5.76 -9.05 -12.92
CA TRP A 241 5.55 -8.18 -11.76
C TRP A 241 6.66 -8.30 -10.71
N THR A 242 7.75 -9.01 -10.99
CA THR A 242 8.85 -9.24 -10.04
C THR A 242 9.41 -7.94 -9.46
N GLU A 243 9.62 -6.92 -10.29
CA GLU A 243 10.11 -5.59 -9.84
C GLU A 243 9.14 -4.96 -8.84
N GLN A 244 7.85 -4.91 -9.18
CA GLN A 244 6.81 -4.36 -8.31
C GLN A 244 6.73 -5.12 -6.98
N ILE A 245 6.78 -6.46 -7.03
CA ILE A 245 6.78 -7.30 -5.82
C ILE A 245 7.99 -6.96 -4.95
N GLY A 246 9.18 -6.86 -5.56
CA GLY A 246 10.40 -6.47 -4.88
C GLY A 246 10.31 -5.09 -4.23
N SER A 247 9.75 -4.09 -4.91
CA SER A 247 9.53 -2.76 -4.33
C SER A 247 8.55 -2.80 -3.13
N ARG A 248 7.49 -3.62 -3.19
CA ARG A 248 6.57 -3.80 -2.07
C ARG A 248 7.23 -4.48 -0.86
N LEU A 249 8.14 -5.41 -1.12
CA LEU A 249 8.92 -6.07 -0.07
C LEU A 249 9.97 -5.14 0.54
N LEU A 250 10.62 -4.29 -0.27
CA LEU A 250 11.47 -3.23 0.23
C LEU A 250 10.68 -2.29 1.16
N GLU A 251 9.49 -1.84 0.73
CA GLU A 251 8.60 -1.02 1.56
C GLU A 251 8.19 -1.71 2.88
N LEU A 252 8.05 -3.04 2.88
CA LEU A 252 7.75 -3.85 4.05
C LEU A 252 8.96 -3.92 4.99
N SER A 253 10.17 -4.14 4.46
CA SER A 253 11.42 -4.24 5.23
C SER A 253 11.75 -2.99 6.03
N ILE A 254 11.29 -1.82 5.59
CA ILE A 254 11.50 -0.57 6.33
C ILE A 254 10.76 -0.58 7.67
N THR A 255 9.60 -1.24 7.74
CA THR A 255 8.70 -1.14 8.91
C THR A 255 8.57 -2.45 9.69
N GLU A 256 8.80 -3.58 9.05
CA GLU A 256 8.55 -4.89 9.64
C GLU A 256 9.84 -5.70 9.77
N VAL A 257 9.94 -6.40 10.90
CA VAL A 257 11.02 -7.33 11.20
C VAL A 257 10.91 -8.56 10.29
N GLU A 258 12.07 -9.13 9.93
CA GLU A 258 12.18 -10.39 9.17
C GLU A 258 11.56 -10.37 7.76
N SER A 259 11.33 -9.19 7.16
CA SER A 259 10.83 -9.12 5.78
C SER A 259 11.61 -10.02 4.82
N PRO A 260 10.94 -10.71 3.87
CA PRO A 260 11.58 -11.72 3.02
C PRO A 260 12.38 -11.11 1.86
N PHE A 261 12.59 -9.78 1.87
CA PHE A 261 13.18 -9.03 0.78
C PHE A 261 14.55 -9.55 0.36
N PHE A 262 15.53 -9.61 1.27
CA PHE A 262 16.89 -10.06 0.93
C PHE A 262 16.92 -11.54 0.52
N THR A 263 16.12 -12.39 1.17
CA THR A 263 15.97 -13.81 0.81
C THR A 263 15.46 -13.98 -0.62
N LEU A 264 14.49 -13.16 -1.04
CA LEU A 264 13.96 -13.20 -2.41
C LEU A 264 14.96 -12.66 -3.42
N LEU A 265 15.68 -11.58 -3.11
CA LEU A 265 16.73 -11.07 -3.98
C LEU A 265 17.83 -12.12 -4.22
N ASP A 266 18.27 -12.82 -3.17
CA ASP A 266 19.26 -13.89 -3.28
C ASP A 266 18.73 -15.05 -4.14
N THR A 267 17.47 -15.44 -3.93
CA THR A 267 16.84 -16.48 -4.74
C THR A 267 16.75 -16.07 -6.21
N TRP A 268 16.39 -14.82 -6.51
CA TRP A 268 16.32 -14.30 -7.87
C TRP A 268 17.69 -14.21 -8.54
N ALA A 269 18.72 -13.79 -7.81
CA ALA A 269 20.10 -13.71 -8.31
C ALA A 269 20.67 -15.09 -8.64
N THR A 270 20.35 -16.11 -7.82
CA THR A 270 20.88 -17.47 -7.97
C THR A 270 20.10 -18.35 -8.94
N THR A 271 18.77 -18.27 -8.93
CA THR A 271 17.89 -19.21 -9.65
C THR A 271 17.61 -18.75 -11.08
N SER A 272 17.83 -17.46 -11.38
CA SER A 272 17.43 -16.88 -12.66
C SER A 272 18.46 -15.86 -13.15
N PRO A 273 19.61 -16.30 -13.69
CA PRO A 273 20.67 -15.39 -14.19
C PRO A 273 20.28 -14.67 -15.50
N ASP A 274 18.98 -14.59 -15.81
CA ASP A 274 18.46 -13.74 -16.87
C ASP A 274 18.82 -12.28 -16.57
N GLU A 275 19.31 -11.58 -17.58
CA GLU A 275 19.68 -10.16 -17.52
C GLU A 275 18.53 -9.28 -16.99
N GLN A 276 17.27 -9.69 -17.20
CA GLN A 276 16.13 -9.00 -16.61
C GLN A 276 16.11 -9.10 -15.07
N TYR A 277 16.29 -10.29 -14.51
CA TYR A 277 16.26 -10.49 -13.06
C TYR A 277 17.45 -9.82 -12.40
N LEU A 278 18.65 -9.92 -13.00
CA LEU A 278 19.83 -9.23 -12.49
C LEU A 278 19.61 -7.72 -12.45
N ARG A 279 19.02 -7.11 -13.48
CA ARG A 279 18.68 -5.68 -13.47
C ARG A 279 17.70 -5.31 -12.35
N ILE A 280 16.67 -6.13 -12.14
CA ILE A 280 15.70 -5.91 -11.06
C ILE A 280 16.38 -6.01 -9.69
N VAL A 281 17.19 -7.05 -9.46
CA VAL A 281 17.93 -7.24 -8.21
C VAL A 281 18.88 -6.06 -7.96
N THR A 282 19.63 -5.63 -8.97
CA THR A 282 20.52 -4.47 -8.88
C THR A 282 19.75 -3.19 -8.53
N ALA A 283 18.64 -2.91 -9.20
CA ALA A 283 17.84 -1.72 -8.91
C ALA A 283 17.31 -1.73 -7.46
N LEU A 284 16.79 -2.87 -7.00
CA LEU A 284 16.22 -3.00 -5.66
C LEU A 284 17.29 -2.96 -4.56
N ILE A 285 18.45 -3.59 -4.75
CA ILE A 285 19.53 -3.53 -3.77
C ILE A 285 20.14 -2.12 -3.70
N THR A 286 20.27 -1.42 -4.82
CA THR A 286 20.69 -0.01 -4.83
C THR A 286 19.70 0.85 -4.04
N GLN A 287 18.40 0.69 -4.27
CA GLN A 287 17.39 1.41 -3.50
C GLN A 287 17.48 1.08 -2.00
N ALA A 288 17.77 -0.18 -1.64
CA ALA A 288 17.97 -0.58 -0.25
C ALA A 288 19.22 0.04 0.37
N THR A 289 20.33 0.21 -0.38
CA THR A 289 21.53 0.92 0.12
C THR A 289 21.31 2.41 0.37
N GLU A 290 20.39 3.02 -0.37
CA GLU A 290 19.98 4.42 -0.19
C GLU A 290 18.94 4.61 0.92
N THR A 291 18.40 3.51 1.44
CA THR A 291 17.42 3.50 2.54
C THR A 291 18.16 3.25 3.85
N GLU A 292 18.27 4.25 4.72
CA GLU A 292 19.12 4.19 5.92
C GLU A 292 18.75 3.01 6.86
N GLU A 293 17.46 2.67 7.00
CA GLU A 293 17.03 1.51 7.79
C GLU A 293 17.54 0.17 7.25
N LEU A 294 17.84 0.10 5.94
CA LEU A 294 18.26 -1.12 5.24
C LEU A 294 19.72 -1.08 4.79
N ALA A 295 20.38 0.08 4.86
CA ALA A 295 21.67 0.31 4.23
C ALA A 295 22.74 -0.66 4.72
N ARG A 296 22.78 -0.93 6.03
CA ARG A 296 23.76 -1.87 6.61
C ARG A 296 23.58 -3.29 6.06
N ASP A 297 22.36 -3.79 6.05
CA ASP A 297 22.05 -5.14 5.60
C ASP A 297 22.22 -5.27 4.08
N ALA A 298 21.87 -4.22 3.33
CA ALA A 298 22.09 -4.15 1.90
C ALA A 298 23.59 -4.15 1.54
N HIS A 299 24.43 -3.39 2.26
CA HIS A 299 25.88 -3.43 2.06
C HIS A 299 26.48 -4.79 2.41
N LYS A 300 25.99 -5.43 3.48
CA LYS A 300 26.40 -6.79 3.82
C LYS A 300 26.05 -7.77 2.69
N GLN A 301 24.82 -7.71 2.18
CA GLN A 301 24.38 -8.58 1.08
C GLN A 301 25.24 -8.39 -0.18
N LEU A 302 25.58 -7.14 -0.53
CA LEU A 302 26.47 -6.85 -1.66
C LEU A 302 27.88 -7.42 -1.47
N LEU A 303 28.41 -7.41 -0.24
CA LEU A 303 29.70 -8.04 0.08
C LEU A 303 29.62 -9.57 0.01
N ASP A 304 28.50 -10.16 0.44
CA ASP A 304 28.30 -11.61 0.39
C ASP A 304 28.19 -12.14 -1.07
N TRP A 305 27.80 -11.28 -2.02
CA TRP A 305 27.73 -11.62 -3.45
C TRP A 305 29.01 -11.34 -4.25
N ALA A 306 29.96 -10.55 -3.73
CA ALA A 306 31.19 -10.14 -4.42
C ALA A 306 32.30 -11.19 -4.35
#